data_AF-A0A7V7B478-F1
#
_entry.id   AF-A0A7V7B478-F1
#
_cell.length_a   1.000
_cell.length_b   1.000
_cell.length_c   1.000
_cell.angle_alpha   90.00
_cell.angle_beta   90.00
_cell.angle_gamma   90.00
#
_symmetry.space_group_name_H-M   'P 1'
#
loop_
_entity.id
_entity.type
_entity.pdbx_description
1 polymer ?
#
loop_
_entity_poly.entity_id
_entity_poly.type
_entity_poly.pdbx_seq_one_letter_code
_entity_poly.pdbx_strand_id
1 'polypeptide(L)'
;MSKQKRFGFDIDGTVTDPGSFLPYLNKHFNKKLTIDDITEYDLTNVLEVSNKEFWDWMKEHEENIYADAIIAPYFPNVLSKWQKVHELF
;
A
#
# COMPACT_ATOMS: atom_id res chain seq x y z
N MET A 1 -3.28 29.42 20.99
CA MET A 1 -2.71 28.97 19.71
C MET A 1 -2.88 27.46 19.61
N SER A 2 -3.33 26.89 18.49
CA SER A 2 -3.37 25.43 18.35
C SER A 2 -1.94 24.90 18.20
N LYS A 3 -1.58 23.84 18.92
CA LYS A 3 -0.25 23.23 18.84
C LYS A 3 -0.08 22.56 17.47
N GLN A 4 0.98 22.94 16.73
CA GLN A 4 1.40 22.26 15.51
C GLN A 4 1.85 20.83 15.85
N LYS A 5 1.46 19.87 15.02
CA LYS A 5 1.82 18.45 15.16
C LYS A 5 2.61 17.98 13.94
N ARG A 6 3.33 16.87 14.12
CA ARG A 6 4.07 16.16 13.07
C ARG A 6 3.33 14.86 12.77
N PHE A 7 3.08 14.59 11.49
CA PHE A 7 2.46 13.35 11.02
C PHE A 7 3.40 12.67 10.04
N GLY A 8 3.68 11.39 10.27
CA GLY A 8 4.22 10.49 9.26
C GLY A 8 3.07 9.65 8.69
N PHE A 9 3.15 9.33 7.41
CA PHE A 9 2.15 8.51 6.75
C PHE A 9 2.71 7.15 6.40
N ASP A 10 1.95 6.11 6.72
CA ASP A 10 2.13 4.81 6.09
C ASP A 10 1.84 4.93 4.59
N ILE A 11 2.46 4.06 3.79
CA ILE A 11 2.29 4.11 2.33
C ILE A 11 1.15 3.19 1.92
N ASP A 12 1.27 1.90 2.23
CA ASP A 12 0.39 0.86 1.70
C ASP A 12 -1.02 0.92 2.26
N GLY A 13 -2.00 1.09 1.37
CA GLY A 13 -3.40 1.24 1.77
C GLY A 13 -3.71 2.54 2.53
N THR A 14 -2.75 3.47 2.61
CA THR A 14 -2.92 4.80 3.22
C THR A 14 -2.66 5.91 2.19
N VAL A 15 -1.42 6.02 1.69
CA VAL A 15 -1.06 6.93 0.59
C VAL A 15 -1.48 6.31 -0.74
N THR A 16 -1.22 5.02 -0.93
CA THR A 16 -1.57 4.25 -2.12
C THR A 16 -2.88 3.50 -1.91
N ASP A 17 -3.54 3.14 -3.01
CA ASP A 17 -4.74 2.32 -3.00
C ASP A 17 -4.46 0.96 -2.33
N PRO A 18 -5.33 0.44 -1.43
CA PRO A 18 -5.09 -0.82 -0.74
C PRO A 18 -5.03 -2.03 -1.69
N GLY A 19 -5.54 -1.91 -2.91
CA GLY A 19 -5.45 -2.92 -3.95
C GLY A 19 -4.20 -2.83 -4.82
N SER A 20 -3.23 -1.95 -4.54
CA SER A 20 -2.07 -1.69 -5.43
C SER A 20 -1.29 -2.95 -5.81
N PHE A 21 -1.20 -3.93 -4.90
CA PHE A 21 -0.48 -5.17 -5.13
C PHE A 21 -1.28 -6.21 -5.92
N LEU A 22 -2.62 -6.15 -5.89
CA LEU A 22 -3.50 -7.20 -6.42
C LEU A 22 -3.24 -7.56 -7.89
N PRO A 23 -3.06 -6.61 -8.83
CA PRO A 23 -2.78 -6.95 -10.22
C PRO A 23 -1.49 -7.75 -10.39
N TYR A 24 -0.44 -7.40 -9.65
CA TYR A 24 0.87 -8.04 -9.72
C TYR A 24 0.84 -9.41 -9.07
N LEU A 25 0.19 -9.53 -7.90
CA LEU A 25 -0.01 -10.80 -7.21
C LEU A 25 -0.79 -11.78 -8.08
N ASN A 26 -1.93 -11.34 -8.62
CA ASN A 26 -2.76 -12.18 -9.49
C ASN A 26 -2.02 -12.62 -10.74
N LYS A 27 -1.22 -11.72 -11.34
CA LYS A 27 -0.43 -12.03 -12.52
C LYS A 27 0.70 -13.02 -12.23
N HIS A 28 1.48 -12.79 -11.16
CA HIS A 28 2.67 -13.60 -10.86
C HIS A 28 2.31 -14.97 -10.29
N PHE A 29 1.42 -15.00 -9.29
CA PHE A 29 1.02 -16.23 -8.59
C PHE A 29 -0.18 -16.94 -9.26
N ASN A 30 -0.64 -16.43 -10.41
CA ASN A 30 -1.79 -16.96 -11.17
C ASN A 30 -3.05 -17.13 -10.30
N LYS A 31 -3.38 -16.09 -9.52
CA LYS A 31 -4.55 -16.02 -8.65
C LYS A 31 -5.60 -15.06 -9.23
N LYS A 32 -6.76 -14.98 -8.56
CA LYS A 32 -7.86 -14.04 -8.88
C LYS A 32 -8.39 -13.38 -7.60
N LEU A 33 -7.47 -12.94 -6.75
CA LEU A 33 -7.75 -12.25 -5.50
C LEU A 33 -8.42 -10.90 -5.78
N THR A 34 -9.43 -10.61 -4.98
CA THR A 34 -10.05 -9.31 -4.83
C THR A 34 -9.62 -8.69 -3.50
N ILE A 35 -9.94 -7.42 -3.26
CA ILE A 35 -9.60 -6.78 -1.98
C ILE A 35 -10.32 -7.44 -0.80
N ASP A 36 -11.52 -8.00 -1.03
CA ASP A 36 -12.30 -8.69 0.00
C ASP A 36 -11.65 -10.02 0.41
N ASP A 37 -10.78 -10.59 -0.43
CA ASP A 37 -10.01 -11.80 -0.12
C ASP A 37 -8.77 -11.48 0.76
N ILE A 38 -8.33 -10.22 0.80
CA ILE A 38 -7.21 -9.78 1.63
C ILE A 38 -7.71 -9.52 3.05
N THR A 39 -7.82 -10.60 3.82
CA THR A 39 -8.37 -10.58 5.19
C THR A 39 -7.31 -10.49 6.29
N GLU A 40 -6.04 -10.58 5.91
CA GLU A 40 -4.90 -10.59 6.82
C GLU A 40 -3.71 -9.84 6.22
N TYR A 41 -2.88 -9.27 7.09
CA TYR A 41 -1.69 -8.50 6.68
C TYR A 41 -0.60 -9.38 6.07
N ASP A 42 -0.48 -10.63 6.51
CA ASP A 42 0.48 -11.58 5.95
C ASP A 42 -0.08 -12.20 4.67
N LEU A 43 0.33 -11.62 3.53
CA LEU A 43 -0.10 -12.08 2.21
C LEU A 43 0.40 -13.49 1.87
N THR A 44 1.41 -14.02 2.58
CA THR A 44 1.93 -15.36 2.30
C THR A 44 0.88 -16.44 2.59
N ASN A 45 0.03 -16.22 3.59
CA ASN A 45 -1.08 -17.11 3.92
C ASN A 45 -2.15 -17.08 2.83
N VAL A 46 -2.53 -15.89 2.36
CA VAL A 46 -3.54 -15.70 1.30
C VAL A 46 -3.07 -16.29 -0.03
N LEU A 47 -1.79 -16.16 -0.33
CA LEU A 47 -1.17 -16.68 -1.55
C LEU A 47 -0.83 -18.17 -1.47
N GLU A 48 -0.76 -18.72 -0.25
CA GLU A 48 -0.30 -20.08 0.07
C GLU A 48 1.16 -20.33 -0.37
N VAL A 49 2.02 -19.33 -0.19
CA VAL A 49 3.44 -19.37 -0.57
C VAL A 49 4.35 -19.27 0.64
N SER A 50 5.62 -19.62 0.48
CA SER A 50 6.59 -19.44 1.56
C SER A 50 6.96 -17.96 1.74
N ASN A 51 7.32 -17.57 2.97
CA ASN A 51 7.88 -16.25 3.25
C ASN A 51 9.07 -15.91 2.35
N LYS A 52 9.99 -16.87 2.14
CA LYS A 52 11.16 -16.64 1.30
C LYS A 52 10.77 -16.32 -0.15
N GLU A 53 9.84 -17.08 -0.71
CA GLU A 53 9.35 -16.89 -2.07
C GLU A 53 8.70 -15.51 -2.23
N PHE A 54 7.84 -15.12 -1.30
CA PHE A 54 7.21 -13.79 -1.31
C PHE A 54 8.22 -12.65 -1.23
N TRP A 55 9.21 -12.75 -0.34
CA TRP A 55 10.22 -11.69 -0.19
C TRP A 55 11.20 -11.62 -1.37
N ASP A 56 11.50 -12.74 -2.02
CA ASP A 56 12.28 -12.71 -3.26
C ASP A 56 11.48 -12.09 -4.41
N TRP A 57 10.17 -12.36 -4.49
CA TRP A 57 9.27 -11.69 -5.42
C TRP A 57 9.18 -10.18 -5.17
N MET A 58 9.02 -9.75 -3.91
CA MET A 58 8.98 -8.33 -3.52
C MET A 58 10.22 -7.58 -3.99
N LYS A 59 11.44 -8.11 -3.76
CA LYS A 59 12.69 -7.47 -4.18
C LYS A 59 12.75 -7.14 -5.67
N GLU A 60 12.09 -7.94 -6.51
CA GLU A 60 12.09 -7.76 -7.96
C GLU A 60 10.96 -6.82 -8.44
N HIS A 61 9.83 -6.79 -7.73
CA HIS A 61 8.60 -6.15 -8.23
C HIS A 61 8.21 -4.86 -7.49
N GLU A 62 8.65 -4.68 -6.24
CA GLU A 62 8.22 -3.59 -5.34
C GLU A 62 8.38 -2.19 -5.96
N GLU A 63 9.52 -1.94 -6.62
CA GLU A 63 9.79 -0.64 -7.27
C GLU A 63 8.74 -0.32 -8.35
N ASN A 64 8.43 -1.30 -9.20
CA ASN A 64 7.45 -1.13 -10.27
C ASN A 64 6.02 -1.00 -9.70
N ILE A 65 5.69 -1.78 -8.66
CA ILE A 65 4.39 -1.71 -7.99
C ILE A 65 4.14 -0.29 -7.47
N TYR A 66 5.12 0.31 -6.77
CA TYR A 66 4.96 1.67 -6.26
C TYR A 66 5.01 2.74 -7.33
N ALA A 67 5.79 2.56 -8.40
CA ALA A 67 5.81 3.48 -9.52
C ALA A 67 4.45 3.57 -10.23
N ASP A 68 3.74 2.44 -10.32
CA ASP A 68 2.43 2.33 -10.96
C ASP A 68 1.25 2.49 -9.98
N ALA A 69 1.52 2.61 -8.68
CA ALA A 69 0.49 2.67 -7.65
C ALA A 69 -0.41 3.89 -7.80
N ILE A 70 -1.72 3.65 -7.69
CA ILE A 70 -2.71 4.73 -7.69
C ILE A 70 -2.75 5.34 -6.28
N ILE A 71 -2.72 6.66 -6.20
CA ILE A 71 -2.88 7.38 -4.93
C ILE A 71 -4.31 7.21 -4.40
N ALA A 72 -4.44 6.92 -3.10
CA ALA A 72 -5.72 6.75 -2.45
C ALA A 72 -6.61 7.99 -2.66
N PRO A 73 -7.89 7.84 -3.06
CA PRO A 73 -8.70 8.95 -3.60
C PRO A 73 -8.81 10.20 -2.71
N TYR A 74 -8.84 10.00 -1.40
CA TYR A 74 -9.01 11.09 -0.43
C TYR A 74 -7.68 11.62 0.15
N PHE A 75 -6.57 10.91 -0.06
CA PHE A 75 -5.28 11.25 0.53
C PHE A 75 -4.80 12.66 0.13
N PRO A 76 -4.80 13.07 -1.16
CA PRO A 76 -4.36 14.41 -1.56
C PRO A 76 -5.18 15.53 -0.92
N ASN A 77 -6.49 15.30 -0.76
CA ASN A 77 -7.41 16.27 -0.17
C ASN A 77 -7.16 16.45 1.33
N VAL A 78 -6.88 15.37 2.06
CA VAL A 78 -6.56 15.41 3.48
C VAL A 78 -5.18 16.03 3.70
N LEU A 79 -4.18 15.59 2.94
CA LEU A 79 -2.82 16.11 2.96
C LEU A 79 -2.82 17.64 2.75
N SER A 80 -3.54 18.11 1.72
CA SER A 80 -3.66 19.54 1.40
C SER A 80 -4.28 20.38 2.52
N LYS A 81 -5.23 19.82 3.27
CA LYS A 81 -5.84 20.49 4.43
C LYS A 81 -4.89 20.52 5.61
N TRP A 82 -4.23 19.41 5.90
CA TRP A 82 -3.40 19.27 7.11
C TRP A 82 -2.07 20.00 7.00
N GLN A 83 -1.45 20.04 5.82
CA GLN A 83 -0.15 20.72 5.62
C GLN A 83 -0.20 22.24 5.88
N LYS A 84 -1.40 22.83 5.90
CA LYS A 84 -1.59 24.26 6.21
C LYS A 84 -1.36 24.59 7.68
N VAL A 85 -1.47 23.60 8.56
CA VAL A 85 -1.47 23.79 10.01
C VAL A 85 -0.55 22.82 10.76
N HIS A 86 -0.02 21.80 10.06
CA HIS A 86 0.79 20.72 10.61
C HIS A 86 1.99 20.42 9.70
N GLU A 87 3.02 19.80 10.26
CA GLU A 87 4.17 19.30 9.49
C GLU A 87 3.91 17.86 9.06
N LEU A 88 4.06 17.58 7.77
CA LEU A 88 3.77 16.29 7.15
C LEU A 88 5.07 15.72 6.58
N PHE A 89 5.32 14.43 6.80
CA PHE A 89 6.52 13.69 6.37
C PHE A 89 6.14 12.39 5.67
#